data_AF-A0A1G2BJ39-F1
#
_entry.id   AF-A0A1G2BJ39-F1
#
_cell.length_a   1.000
_cell.length_b   1.000
_cell.length_c   1.000
_cell.angle_alpha   90.00
_cell.angle_beta   90.00
_cell.angle_gamma   90.00
#
_symmetry.space_group_name_H-M   'P 1'
#
loop_
_entity.id
_entity.type
_entity.pdbx_description
1 polymer ?
#
loop_
_entity_poly.entity_id
_entity_poly.type
_entity_poly.pdbx_seq_one_letter_code
_entity_poly.pdbx_strand_id
1 'polypeptide(L)'
;MLFAHGPIGSLLSFISIPWQKHRKIYSAKFQNQLLLIGFIGGVFPDIDLFYYYLYNASETHRGFITHLPVFYLVIFLAVALIFWITRKFRALIASFVFLLAVLSHLIVDMVLSQIRFFYPFYSGFLGITDLGNVFINDNLLFLNYLLEGIFSFFFFYVLISRFVKLKKNNFILKGILITVFALGVGMITYTNAHIYHGNTIEMWGDHDRDGIVNYEDRDLDGDNVLNIDDLDNDNDNIGNVEQLMQNIDDLLPVWYDPTDGGFINIPLRLGFITTNYLPSRLFRTIGLDLVSEMKADFAQNPQDYFSAPEDAKFDQHPENIQAWLKHQNKLEEGQALARGRNQIGDILFFQSGHMAIVSGFSQDGSSLVLDVHKNRPIMIKTFAELLAREGSLVARGKMLSPKALFKNN
;
A
#
# COMPACT_ATOMS: atom_id res chain seq x y z
N MET A 1 -4.27 -2.64 10.28
CA MET A 1 -3.21 -3.30 11.07
C MET A 1 -3.21 -4.79 10.80
N LEU A 2 -2.18 -5.57 11.18
CA LEU A 2 -2.19 -7.04 11.04
C LEU A 2 -2.12 -7.75 12.39
N PHE A 3 -1.31 -7.26 13.33
CA PHE A 3 -1.02 -8.01 14.56
C PHE A 3 -1.54 -7.37 15.84
N ALA A 4 -1.88 -6.08 15.79
CA ALA A 4 -2.10 -5.29 16.99
C ALA A 4 -3.56 -5.18 17.43
N HIS A 5 -4.55 -5.57 16.63
CA HIS A 5 -5.94 -5.43 17.04
C HIS A 5 -6.29 -6.29 18.26
N GLY A 6 -5.80 -7.53 18.31
CA GLY A 6 -5.89 -8.38 19.52
C GLY A 6 -5.21 -7.75 20.75
N PRO A 7 -3.92 -7.38 20.67
CA PRO A 7 -3.23 -6.60 21.70
C PRO A 7 -3.99 -5.37 22.21
N ILE A 8 -4.56 -4.54 21.32
CA ILE A 8 -5.37 -3.36 21.68
C ILE A 8 -6.60 -3.77 22.48
N GLY A 9 -7.36 -4.76 21.99
CA GLY A 9 -8.54 -5.28 22.68
C GLY A 9 -8.21 -5.81 24.08
N SER A 10 -7.10 -6.53 24.24
CA SER A 10 -6.60 -6.95 25.56
C SER A 10 -6.20 -5.79 26.47
N LEU A 11 -5.54 -4.76 25.93
CA LEU A 11 -5.14 -3.58 26.70
C LEU A 11 -6.35 -2.78 27.18
N LEU A 12 -7.36 -2.59 26.32
CA LEU A 12 -8.61 -1.97 26.73
C LEU A 12 -9.34 -2.80 27.79
N SER A 13 -9.30 -4.13 27.69
CA SER A 13 -9.82 -5.02 28.73
C SER A 13 -9.08 -4.83 30.05
N PHE A 14 -7.76 -4.66 30.01
CA PHE A 14 -6.94 -4.42 31.19
C PHE A 14 -7.28 -3.08 31.87
N ILE A 15 -7.53 -2.03 31.08
CA ILE A 15 -7.85 -0.68 31.55
C ILE A 15 -9.30 -0.58 32.03
N SER A 16 -10.24 -1.26 31.37
CA SER A 16 -11.68 -1.24 31.68
C SER A 16 -12.06 -2.07 32.91
N ILE A 17 -11.20 -3.01 33.35
CA ILE A 17 -11.34 -3.61 34.69
C ILE A 17 -11.23 -2.48 35.72
N PRO A 18 -12.25 -2.24 36.57
CA PRO A 18 -12.40 -1.01 37.33
C PRO A 18 -11.12 -0.57 38.02
N TRP A 19 -10.71 0.65 37.67
CA TRP A 19 -9.66 1.46 38.26
C TRP A 19 -9.45 1.15 39.75
N GLN A 20 -8.36 0.44 40.04
CA GLN A 20 -7.64 0.17 41.30
C GLN A 20 -8.38 -0.01 42.65
N LYS A 21 -9.49 0.68 42.96
CA LYS A 21 -10.23 0.57 44.24
C LYS A 21 -10.99 -0.75 44.40
N HIS A 22 -11.31 -1.44 43.30
CA HIS A 22 -12.12 -2.66 43.30
C HIS A 22 -11.42 -3.91 42.77
N ARG A 23 -10.08 -3.92 42.65
CA ARG A 23 -9.31 -5.11 42.23
C ARG A 23 -9.55 -6.36 43.08
N LYS A 24 -10.10 -6.22 44.29
CA LYS A 24 -10.51 -7.33 45.17
C LYS A 24 -11.83 -8.00 44.77
N ILE A 25 -12.65 -7.39 43.90
CA ILE A 25 -13.99 -7.91 43.54
C ILE A 25 -13.90 -9.08 42.55
N TYR A 26 -12.94 -9.05 41.62
CA TYR A 26 -12.82 -10.07 40.59
C TYR A 26 -11.66 -11.02 40.86
N SER A 27 -11.90 -12.32 40.70
CA SER A 27 -10.85 -13.32 40.80
C SER A 27 -9.80 -13.11 39.71
N ALA A 28 -8.54 -13.45 40.00
CA ALA A 28 -7.45 -13.37 39.02
C ALA A 28 -7.77 -14.16 37.74
N LYS A 29 -8.47 -15.30 37.88
CA LYS A 29 -8.95 -16.11 36.76
C LYS A 29 -9.91 -15.34 35.87
N PHE A 30 -10.91 -14.65 36.45
CA PHE A 30 -11.88 -13.89 35.66
C PHE A 30 -11.22 -12.70 34.94
N GLN A 31 -10.29 -12.00 35.60
CA GLN A 31 -9.52 -10.94 34.94
C GLN A 31 -8.71 -11.48 33.75
N ASN A 32 -8.09 -12.66 33.87
CA ASN A 32 -7.37 -13.28 32.75
C ASN A 32 -8.31 -13.67 31.61
N GLN A 33 -9.53 -14.13 31.94
CA GLN A 33 -10.56 -14.40 30.94
C GLN A 33 -10.95 -13.12 30.19
N LEU A 34 -11.11 -11.99 30.88
CA LEU A 34 -11.41 -10.72 30.22
C LEU A 34 -10.29 -10.27 29.28
N LEU A 35 -9.02 -10.44 29.65
CA LEU A 35 -7.89 -10.14 28.75
C LEU A 35 -7.95 -10.99 27.46
N LEU A 36 -8.24 -12.28 27.60
CA LEU A 36 -8.40 -13.19 26.46
C LEU A 36 -9.62 -12.84 25.60
N ILE A 37 -10.75 -12.52 26.23
CA ILE A 37 -11.97 -12.08 25.53
C ILE A 37 -11.69 -10.79 24.75
N GLY A 38 -10.98 -9.84 25.35
CA GLY A 38 -10.50 -8.64 24.65
C GLY A 38 -9.62 -8.96 23.46
N PHE A 39 -8.67 -9.89 23.62
CA PHE A 39 -7.82 -10.32 22.52
C PHE A 39 -8.64 -10.87 21.36
N ILE A 40 -9.53 -11.82 21.66
CA ILE A 40 -10.38 -12.48 20.67
C ILE A 40 -11.29 -11.45 19.99
N GLY A 41 -11.93 -10.57 20.76
CA GLY A 41 -12.78 -9.51 20.21
C GLY A 41 -12.03 -8.53 19.31
N GLY A 42 -10.77 -8.22 19.64
CA GLY A 42 -9.93 -7.37 18.79
C GLY A 42 -9.54 -8.01 17.47
N VAL A 43 -9.38 -9.34 17.41
CA VAL A 43 -9.06 -10.07 16.17
C VAL A 43 -10.32 -10.45 15.37
N PHE A 44 -11.49 -10.48 16.02
CA PHE A 44 -12.69 -11.07 15.44
C PHE A 44 -13.15 -10.46 14.10
N PRO A 45 -13.11 -9.13 13.88
CA PRO A 45 -13.48 -8.55 12.59
C PRO A 45 -12.69 -9.12 11.39
N ASP A 46 -11.39 -9.37 11.57
CA ASP A 46 -10.50 -9.92 10.53
C ASP A 46 -10.72 -11.41 10.22
N ILE A 47 -11.70 -12.08 10.85
CA ILE A 47 -12.01 -13.47 10.48
C ILE A 47 -12.48 -13.59 9.02
N ASP A 48 -12.95 -12.49 8.45
CA ASP A 48 -13.31 -12.39 7.05
C ASP A 48 -12.12 -12.41 6.09
N LEU A 49 -10.89 -12.21 6.57
CA LEU A 49 -9.67 -12.37 5.77
C LEU A 49 -9.54 -13.82 5.27
N PHE A 50 -10.03 -14.80 6.03
CA PHE A 50 -10.09 -16.18 5.54
C PHE A 50 -10.99 -16.30 4.32
N TYR A 51 -12.14 -15.61 4.29
CA TYR A 51 -13.03 -15.59 3.13
C TYR A 51 -12.41 -14.79 1.97
N TYR A 52 -11.83 -13.62 2.27
CA TYR A 52 -11.15 -12.77 1.29
C TYR A 52 -10.05 -13.53 0.54
N TYR A 53 -9.12 -14.17 1.26
CA TYR A 53 -7.98 -14.84 0.64
C TYR A 53 -8.31 -16.22 0.04
N LEU A 54 -9.32 -16.93 0.57
CA LEU A 54 -9.64 -18.29 0.10
C LEU A 54 -10.74 -18.35 -0.96
N TYR A 55 -11.61 -17.35 -1.03
CA TYR A 55 -12.79 -17.41 -1.89
C TYR A 55 -12.93 -16.20 -2.81
N ASN A 56 -12.94 -14.99 -2.28
CA ASN A 56 -13.15 -13.80 -3.10
C ASN A 56 -12.36 -12.58 -2.61
N ALA A 57 -11.37 -12.18 -3.40
CA ALA A 57 -10.56 -10.99 -3.20
C ALA A 57 -10.99 -9.80 -4.09
N SER A 58 -12.17 -9.87 -4.74
CA SER A 58 -12.67 -8.82 -5.64
C SER A 58 -13.13 -7.56 -4.91
N GLU A 59 -13.55 -7.69 -3.65
CA GLU A 59 -13.96 -6.57 -2.81
C GLU A 59 -12.99 -6.43 -1.63
N THR A 60 -12.73 -5.21 -1.19
CA THR A 60 -11.99 -4.95 0.05
C THR A 60 -12.68 -5.64 1.24
N HIS A 61 -11.92 -6.38 2.07
CA HIS A 61 -12.47 -7.08 3.25
C HIS A 61 -13.16 -6.10 4.22
N ARG A 62 -12.74 -4.83 4.23
CA ARG A 62 -13.38 -3.75 5.02
C ARG A 62 -14.79 -3.39 4.55
N GLY A 63 -15.21 -3.89 3.38
CA GLY A 63 -16.57 -3.81 2.89
C GLY A 63 -17.51 -4.87 3.48
N PHE A 64 -16.98 -5.90 4.15
CA PHE A 64 -17.77 -6.99 4.70
C PHE A 64 -18.52 -6.63 5.99
N ILE A 65 -19.55 -7.41 6.31
CA ILE A 65 -20.42 -7.21 7.47
C ILE A 65 -19.67 -7.23 8.82
N THR A 66 -18.56 -7.96 8.86
CA THR A 66 -17.58 -8.07 9.94
C THR A 66 -16.88 -6.76 10.25
N HIS A 67 -16.90 -5.78 9.34
CA HIS A 67 -16.34 -4.44 9.51
C HIS A 67 -17.41 -3.35 9.74
N LEU A 68 -18.65 -3.75 10.04
CA LEU A 68 -19.76 -2.80 10.27
C LEU A 68 -20.01 -2.58 11.78
N PRO A 69 -19.79 -1.36 12.32
CA PRO A 69 -20.03 -1.08 13.74
C PRO A 69 -21.47 -1.36 14.18
N VAL A 70 -22.45 -1.01 13.33
CA VAL A 70 -23.89 -1.20 13.61
C VAL A 70 -24.23 -2.68 13.82
N PHE A 71 -23.62 -3.59 13.06
CA PHE A 71 -23.83 -5.03 13.20
C PHE A 71 -23.49 -5.51 14.61
N TYR A 72 -22.34 -5.12 15.14
CA TYR A 72 -21.91 -5.50 16.48
C TYR A 72 -22.75 -4.85 17.58
N LEU A 73 -23.18 -3.60 17.40
CA LEU A 73 -24.06 -2.93 18.36
C LEU A 73 -25.40 -3.65 18.50
N VAL A 74 -26.01 -4.06 17.39
CA VAL A 74 -27.28 -4.82 17.40
C VAL A 74 -27.12 -6.17 18.09
N ILE A 75 -26.07 -6.93 17.74
CA ILE A 75 -25.77 -8.23 18.38
C ILE A 75 -25.52 -8.04 19.88
N PHE A 76 -24.71 -7.04 20.25
CA PHE A 76 -24.41 -6.75 21.65
C PHE A 76 -25.68 -6.42 22.44
N LEU A 77 -26.57 -5.58 21.92
CA LEU A 77 -27.82 -5.22 22.61
C LEU A 77 -28.69 -6.46 22.87
N ALA A 78 -28.82 -7.35 21.89
CA ALA A 78 -29.55 -8.60 22.04
C ALA A 78 -28.94 -9.51 23.13
N VAL A 79 -27.61 -9.72 23.08
CA VAL A 79 -26.88 -10.54 24.06
C VAL A 79 -26.91 -9.92 25.46
N ALA A 80 -26.73 -8.60 25.55
CA ALA A 80 -26.77 -7.86 26.80
C ALA A 80 -28.14 -7.95 27.48
N LEU A 81 -29.23 -7.82 26.71
CA LEU A 81 -30.60 -7.99 27.21
C LEU A 81 -30.82 -9.39 27.78
N ILE A 82 -30.36 -10.43 27.08
CA ILE A 82 -30.46 -11.83 27.55
C ILE A 82 -29.69 -12.02 28.86
N PHE A 83 -28.45 -11.52 28.96
CA PHE A 83 -27.66 -11.64 30.18
C PHE A 83 -28.18 -10.80 31.34
N TRP A 84 -28.81 -9.66 31.05
CA TRP A 84 -29.47 -8.83 32.05
C TRP A 84 -30.70 -9.53 32.63
N ILE A 85 -31.59 -10.05 31.77
CA ILE A 85 -32.79 -10.82 32.19
C ILE A 85 -32.39 -12.07 32.98
N THR A 86 -31.38 -12.82 32.51
CA THR A 86 -30.90 -14.03 33.20
C THR A 86 -29.98 -13.75 34.40
N ARG A 87 -29.80 -12.47 34.76
CA ARG A 87 -28.95 -12.02 35.89
C ARG A 87 -27.49 -12.52 35.81
N LYS A 88 -26.99 -12.83 34.62
CA LYS A 88 -25.61 -13.31 34.39
C LYS A 88 -24.63 -12.15 34.26
N PHE A 89 -24.44 -11.39 35.34
CA PHE A 89 -23.64 -10.15 35.34
C PHE A 89 -22.20 -10.31 34.83
N ARG A 90 -21.54 -11.44 35.13
CA ARG A 90 -20.18 -11.72 34.60
C ARG A 90 -20.17 -11.88 33.07
N ALA A 91 -21.21 -12.50 32.51
CA ALA A 91 -21.33 -12.67 31.07
C ALA A 91 -21.64 -11.34 30.38
N LEU A 92 -22.46 -10.48 31.03
CA LEU A 92 -22.71 -9.11 30.56
C LEU A 92 -21.43 -8.26 30.50
N ILE A 93 -20.56 -8.35 31.52
CA ILE A 93 -19.25 -7.68 31.49
C ILE A 93 -18.38 -8.24 30.35
N ALA A 94 -18.33 -9.56 30.20
CA ALA A 94 -17.57 -10.21 29.15
C ALA A 94 -18.02 -9.78 27.74
N SER A 95 -19.33 -9.70 27.49
CA SER A 95 -19.87 -9.24 26.20
C SER A 95 -19.57 -7.77 25.94
N PHE A 96 -19.57 -6.93 26.98
CA PHE A 96 -19.20 -5.53 26.86
C PHE A 96 -17.71 -5.35 26.55
N VAL A 97 -16.85 -6.11 27.22
CA VAL A 97 -15.40 -6.13 26.93
C VAL A 97 -15.13 -6.59 25.50
N PHE A 98 -15.83 -7.64 25.04
CA PHE A 98 -15.75 -8.09 23.65
C PHE A 98 -16.16 -6.99 22.67
N LEU A 99 -17.29 -6.31 22.90
CA LEU A 99 -17.73 -5.19 22.08
C LEU A 99 -16.69 -4.06 22.05
N LEU A 100 -16.15 -3.66 23.20
CA LEU A 100 -15.12 -2.61 23.25
C LEU A 100 -13.89 -2.98 22.43
N ALA A 101 -13.47 -4.25 22.48
CA ALA A 101 -12.35 -4.73 21.69
C ALA A 101 -12.66 -4.70 20.18
N VAL A 102 -13.85 -5.14 19.77
CA VAL A 102 -14.29 -5.04 18.37
C VAL A 102 -14.34 -3.59 17.90
N LEU A 103 -14.96 -2.69 18.68
CA LEU A 103 -15.04 -1.28 18.31
C LEU A 103 -13.65 -0.64 18.24
N SER A 104 -12.72 -1.06 19.10
CA SER A 104 -11.34 -0.58 19.03
C SER A 104 -10.61 -1.01 17.76
N HIS A 105 -10.87 -2.23 17.29
CA HIS A 105 -10.38 -2.68 16.01
C HIS A 105 -10.88 -1.75 14.90
N LEU A 106 -12.20 -1.54 14.82
CA LEU A 106 -12.83 -0.74 13.76
C LEU A 106 -12.37 0.73 13.78
N ILE A 107 -12.21 1.32 14.97
CA ILE A 107 -11.70 2.69 15.12
C ILE A 107 -10.27 2.80 14.61
N VAL A 108 -9.41 1.84 14.94
CA VAL A 108 -8.00 1.86 14.51
C VAL A 108 -7.89 1.67 13.00
N ASP A 109 -8.74 0.83 12.42
CA ASP A 109 -8.86 0.69 10.98
C ASP A 109 -9.37 1.97 10.29
N MET A 110 -10.25 2.73 10.93
CA MET A 110 -10.69 4.06 10.46
C MET A 110 -9.58 5.14 10.58
N VAL A 111 -8.67 4.99 11.53
CA VAL A 111 -7.53 5.92 11.70
C VAL A 111 -6.49 5.70 10.61
N LEU A 112 -6.26 4.44 10.24
CA LEU A 112 -5.17 4.04 9.35
C LEU A 112 -5.64 3.73 7.93
N SER A 113 -6.94 3.71 7.71
CA SER A 113 -7.58 3.48 6.42
C SER A 113 -9.07 3.83 6.51
N GLN A 114 -9.88 3.32 5.58
CA GLN A 114 -11.30 3.63 5.48
C GLN A 114 -12.19 2.42 5.81
N ILE A 115 -13.31 2.65 6.51
CA ILE A 115 -14.34 1.63 6.79
C ILE A 115 -15.75 2.19 6.55
N ARG A 116 -16.74 1.32 6.30
CA ARG A 116 -18.15 1.70 6.12
C ARG A 116 -18.85 1.97 7.47
N PHE A 117 -18.39 3.00 8.18
CA PHE A 117 -18.78 3.25 9.57
C PHE A 117 -20.30 3.44 9.77
N PHE A 118 -20.96 4.13 8.84
CA PHE A 118 -22.38 4.51 8.93
C PHE A 118 -23.33 3.63 8.09
N TYR A 119 -22.88 2.51 7.54
CA TYR A 119 -23.76 1.57 6.83
C TYR A 119 -24.83 1.01 7.79
N PRO A 120 -26.11 0.86 7.38
CA PRO A 120 -26.66 1.00 6.02
C PRO A 120 -27.15 2.41 5.63
N PHE A 121 -26.94 3.42 6.47
CA PHE A 121 -27.42 4.78 6.20
C PHE A 121 -26.55 5.53 5.19
N TYR A 122 -25.28 5.14 5.08
CA TYR A 122 -24.30 5.66 4.12
C TYR A 122 -23.42 4.52 3.63
N SER A 123 -23.27 4.38 2.31
CA SER A 123 -22.51 3.31 1.67
C SER A 123 -21.02 3.62 1.48
N GLY A 124 -20.64 4.89 1.61
CA GLY A 124 -19.26 5.32 1.43
C GLY A 124 -18.34 4.85 2.55
N PHE A 125 -17.06 4.78 2.21
CA PHE A 125 -15.98 4.53 3.15
C PHE A 125 -15.57 5.85 3.82
N LEU A 126 -15.18 5.78 5.09
CA LEU A 126 -14.69 6.93 5.85
C LEU A 126 -13.42 6.55 6.60
N GLY A 127 -12.40 7.39 6.51
CA GLY A 127 -11.13 7.27 7.19
C GLY A 127 -10.44 8.61 7.42
N ILE A 128 -9.46 8.66 8.32
CA ILE A 128 -8.61 9.87 8.50
C ILE A 128 -7.79 10.16 7.24
N THR A 129 -7.51 9.12 6.46
CA THR A 129 -6.87 9.21 5.14
C THR A 129 -7.61 10.14 4.18
N ASP A 130 -8.93 10.28 4.35
CA ASP A 130 -9.80 11.07 3.47
C ASP A 130 -9.71 12.57 3.78
N LEU A 131 -9.01 12.95 4.84
CA LEU A 131 -8.78 14.36 5.18
C LEU A 131 -7.75 15.04 4.26
N GLY A 132 -7.15 14.30 3.32
CA GLY A 132 -6.22 14.85 2.32
C GLY A 132 -4.92 15.39 2.91
N ASN A 133 -4.51 14.92 4.10
CA ASN A 133 -3.27 15.37 4.71
C ASN A 133 -2.08 14.57 4.13
N VAL A 134 -1.29 15.22 3.27
CA VAL A 134 -0.10 14.64 2.60
C VAL A 134 0.84 13.95 3.58
N PHE A 135 1.18 14.59 4.70
CA PHE A 135 2.08 13.99 5.69
C PHE A 135 1.53 12.68 6.27
N ILE A 136 0.25 12.65 6.64
CA ILE A 136 -0.37 11.44 7.17
C ILE A 136 -0.32 10.35 6.11
N ASN A 137 -0.72 10.70 4.89
CA ASN A 137 -0.85 9.81 3.75
C ASN A 137 0.48 9.18 3.31
N ASP A 138 1.54 9.98 3.19
CA ASP A 138 2.88 9.50 2.84
C ASP A 138 3.47 8.60 3.92
N ASN A 139 3.11 8.83 5.19
CA ASN A 139 3.63 8.09 6.34
C ASN A 139 2.64 7.07 6.90
N LEU A 140 1.52 6.77 6.23
CA LEU A 140 0.49 5.87 6.75
C LEU A 140 1.05 4.50 7.11
N LEU A 141 1.92 3.99 6.25
CA LEU A 141 2.58 2.71 6.45
C LEU A 141 3.43 2.72 7.73
N PHE A 142 4.27 3.74 7.89
CA PHE A 142 5.09 3.94 9.08
C PHE A 142 4.24 4.10 10.33
N LEU A 143 3.21 4.95 10.29
CA LEU A 143 2.30 5.19 11.40
C LEU A 143 1.57 3.90 11.79
N ASN A 144 1.09 3.12 10.81
CA ASN A 144 0.46 1.83 11.02
C ASN A 144 1.41 0.88 11.76
N TYR A 145 2.61 0.63 11.24
CA TYR A 145 3.56 -0.28 11.91
C TYR A 145 4.08 0.23 13.25
N LEU A 146 4.25 1.55 13.40
CA LEU A 146 4.64 2.15 14.68
C LEU A 146 3.56 1.94 15.74
N LEU A 147 2.29 2.21 15.40
CA LEU A 147 1.17 1.96 16.31
C LEU A 147 1.04 0.46 16.60
N GLU A 148 1.22 -0.42 15.60
CA GLU A 148 1.21 -1.86 15.81
C GLU A 148 2.27 -2.29 16.84
N GLY A 149 3.49 -1.77 16.67
CA GLY A 149 4.60 -1.97 17.58
C GLY A 149 4.30 -1.46 18.99
N ILE A 150 3.72 -0.26 19.12
CA ILE A 150 3.39 0.36 20.41
C ILE A 150 2.37 -0.49 21.17
N PHE A 151 1.26 -0.87 20.54
CA PHE A 151 0.23 -1.66 21.21
C PHE A 151 0.73 -3.07 21.56
N SER A 152 1.48 -3.70 20.66
CA SER A 152 2.10 -5.00 20.93
C SER A 152 3.09 -4.92 22.08
N PHE A 153 3.93 -3.87 22.13
CA PHE A 153 4.87 -3.61 23.22
C PHE A 153 4.15 -3.53 24.57
N PHE A 154 3.11 -2.68 24.68
CA PHE A 154 2.38 -2.54 25.95
C PHE A 154 1.65 -3.82 26.34
N PHE A 155 1.09 -4.55 25.37
CA PHE A 155 0.43 -5.83 25.62
C PHE A 155 1.41 -6.85 26.22
N PHE A 156 2.56 -7.07 25.58
CA PHE A 156 3.57 -7.99 26.12
C PHE A 156 4.15 -7.50 27.45
N TYR A 157 4.30 -6.19 27.64
CA TYR A 157 4.72 -5.62 28.91
C TYR A 157 3.74 -5.97 30.04
N VAL A 158 2.43 -5.87 29.78
CA VAL A 158 1.37 -6.26 30.72
C VAL A 158 1.42 -7.76 31.00
N LEU A 159 1.57 -8.61 29.98
CA LEU A 159 1.68 -10.06 30.15
C LEU A 159 2.89 -10.44 31.01
N ILE A 160 4.08 -9.90 30.71
CA ILE A 160 5.29 -10.16 31.50
C ILE A 160 5.08 -9.71 32.95
N SER A 161 4.55 -8.50 33.15
CA SER A 161 4.27 -7.94 34.48
C SER A 161 3.31 -8.80 35.30
N ARG A 162 2.34 -9.44 34.63
CA ARG A 162 1.27 -10.19 35.27
C ARG A 162 1.64 -11.65 35.55
N PHE A 163 2.35 -12.30 34.63
CA PHE A 163 2.59 -13.74 34.67
C PHE A 163 3.98 -14.13 35.15
N VAL A 164 4.98 -13.23 35.06
CA VAL A 164 6.36 -13.52 35.49
C VAL A 164 6.59 -13.06 36.93
N LYS A 165 6.52 -14.01 37.87
CA LYS A 165 6.61 -13.73 39.32
C LYS A 165 8.04 -13.46 39.81
N LEU A 166 9.04 -14.11 39.22
CA LEU A 166 10.43 -13.93 39.61
C LEU A 166 10.94 -12.56 39.14
N LYS A 167 11.29 -11.68 40.08
CA LYS A 167 11.73 -10.30 39.80
C LYS A 167 12.87 -10.24 38.77
N LYS A 168 13.86 -11.13 38.88
CA LYS A 168 15.00 -11.21 37.95
C LYS A 168 14.52 -11.49 36.52
N ASN A 169 13.68 -12.51 36.31
CA ASN A 169 13.17 -12.88 34.99
C ASN A 169 12.26 -11.79 34.42
N ASN A 170 11.43 -11.17 35.28
CA ASN A 170 10.57 -10.05 34.89
C ASN A 170 11.38 -8.88 34.35
N PHE A 171 12.46 -8.51 35.07
CA PHE A 171 13.39 -7.46 34.65
C PHE A 171 14.08 -7.80 33.32
N ILE A 172 14.64 -9.01 33.20
CA ILE A 172 15.33 -9.46 31.97
C ILE A 172 14.38 -9.43 30.76
N LEU A 173 13.18 -10.01 30.88
CA LEU A 173 12.23 -10.08 29.77
C LEU A 173 11.72 -8.70 29.35
N LYS A 174 11.49 -7.78 30.30
CA LYS A 174 11.16 -6.38 29.98
C LYS A 174 12.31 -5.67 29.27
N GLY A 175 13.55 -5.91 29.71
CA GLY A 175 14.74 -5.39 29.04
C GLY A 175 14.82 -5.85 27.58
N ILE A 176 14.64 -7.16 27.34
CA ILE A 176 14.59 -7.73 25.98
C ILE A 176 13.47 -7.09 25.16
N LEU A 177 12.26 -6.98 25.72
CA LEU A 177 11.13 -6.38 25.04
C LEU A 177 11.39 -4.91 24.64
N ILE A 178 11.99 -4.11 25.53
CA ILE A 178 12.37 -2.72 25.24
C ILE A 178 13.42 -2.67 24.13
N THR A 179 14.45 -3.51 24.18
CA THR A 179 15.48 -3.57 23.14
C THR A 179 14.90 -3.95 21.78
N VAL A 180 14.06 -5.00 21.72
CA VAL A 180 13.40 -5.43 20.47
C VAL A 180 12.51 -4.34 19.91
N PHE A 181 11.72 -3.66 20.76
CA PHE A 181 10.87 -2.55 20.33
C PHE A 181 11.71 -1.38 19.80
N ALA A 182 12.79 -0.99 20.48
CA ALA A 182 13.68 0.08 20.03
C ALA A 182 14.37 -0.25 18.69
N LEU A 183 14.84 -1.49 18.52
CA LEU A 183 15.40 -1.96 17.25
C LEU A 183 14.35 -1.98 16.15
N GLY A 184 13.12 -2.42 16.44
CA GLY A 184 12.00 -2.40 15.51
C GLY A 184 11.64 -0.99 15.05
N VAL A 185 11.54 -0.03 15.98
CA VAL A 185 11.33 1.39 15.65
C VAL A 185 12.47 1.91 14.78
N GLY A 186 13.73 1.63 15.15
CA GLY A 186 14.89 2.01 14.34
C GLY A 186 14.82 1.45 12.91
N MET A 187 14.48 0.17 12.78
CA MET A 187 14.35 -0.51 11.47
C MET A 187 13.21 0.06 10.64
N ILE A 188 12.03 0.30 11.24
CA ILE A 188 10.87 0.87 10.54
C ILE A 188 11.15 2.31 10.12
N THR A 189 11.75 3.15 10.97
CA THR A 189 12.16 4.52 10.61
C THR A 189 13.18 4.51 9.47
N TYR A 190 14.16 3.61 9.56
CA TYR A 190 15.18 3.48 8.53
C TYR A 190 14.60 2.97 7.21
N THR A 191 13.68 2.00 7.25
CA THR A 191 12.96 1.52 6.06
C THR A 191 12.11 2.64 5.46
N ASN A 192 11.38 3.38 6.29
CA ASN A 192 10.56 4.51 5.85
C ASN A 192 11.38 5.55 5.07
N ALA A 193 12.61 5.82 5.48
CA ALA A 193 13.50 6.75 4.78
C ALA A 193 14.02 6.23 3.41
N HIS A 194 13.80 4.96 3.07
CA HIS A 194 14.31 4.30 1.86
C HIS A 194 13.22 3.56 1.08
N ILE A 195 11.96 3.89 1.31
CA ILE A 195 10.83 3.41 0.52
C ILE A 195 10.27 4.59 -0.27
N TYR A 196 9.60 4.27 -1.37
CA TYR A 196 8.87 5.25 -2.12
C TYR A 196 7.58 5.65 -1.39
N HIS A 197 7.42 6.95 -1.17
CA HIS A 197 6.20 7.56 -0.67
C HIS A 197 5.35 8.02 -1.86
N GLY A 198 4.43 7.17 -2.29
CA GLY A 198 3.50 7.55 -3.35
C GLY A 198 2.47 8.55 -2.83
N ASN A 199 2.11 9.54 -3.66
CA ASN A 199 1.02 10.45 -3.37
C ASN A 199 -0.32 9.68 -3.41
N THR A 200 -0.74 9.15 -2.26
CA THR A 200 -1.95 8.32 -2.19
C THR A 200 -3.23 9.12 -2.47
N ILE A 201 -3.21 10.44 -2.27
CA ILE A 201 -4.35 11.31 -2.61
C ILE A 201 -4.52 11.36 -4.12
N GLU A 202 -3.41 11.50 -4.84
CA GLU A 202 -3.40 11.51 -6.30
C GLU A 202 -3.78 10.14 -6.89
N MET A 203 -3.51 9.03 -6.19
CA MET A 203 -3.95 7.71 -6.67
C MET A 203 -5.43 7.41 -6.40
N TRP A 204 -5.90 7.66 -5.18
CA TRP A 204 -7.24 7.23 -4.72
C TRP A 204 -8.27 8.36 -4.71
N GLY A 205 -7.86 9.56 -5.09
CA GLY A 205 -8.74 10.70 -5.32
C GLY A 205 -9.55 10.57 -6.60
N ASP A 206 -10.28 11.63 -6.89
CA ASP A 206 -11.10 11.85 -8.08
C ASP A 206 -10.88 13.32 -8.44
N HIS A 207 -9.90 13.55 -9.33
CA HIS A 207 -9.29 14.86 -9.58
C HIS A 207 -10.29 15.80 -10.27
N ASP A 208 -10.96 15.33 -11.32
CA ASP A 208 -11.92 16.09 -12.10
C ASP A 208 -13.38 16.00 -11.56
N ARG A 209 -13.63 15.08 -10.62
CA ARG A 209 -14.93 14.83 -9.94
C ARG A 209 -15.98 14.19 -10.83
N ASP A 210 -15.57 13.38 -11.80
CA ASP A 210 -16.49 12.61 -12.64
C ASP A 210 -17.01 11.32 -11.97
N GLY A 211 -16.43 10.95 -10.82
CA GLY A 211 -16.77 9.76 -10.04
C GLY A 211 -15.91 8.53 -10.36
N ILE A 212 -14.90 8.68 -11.22
CA ILE A 212 -13.85 7.70 -11.48
C ILE A 212 -12.65 8.04 -10.58
N VAL A 213 -12.07 7.01 -9.98
CA VAL A 213 -10.87 7.19 -9.15
C VAL A 213 -9.65 7.35 -10.07
N ASN A 214 -8.74 8.27 -9.72
CA ASN A 214 -7.60 8.65 -10.57
C ASN A 214 -6.77 7.48 -11.13
N TYR A 215 -6.58 6.38 -10.36
CA TYR A 215 -5.85 5.21 -10.86
C TYR A 215 -6.62 4.37 -11.90
N GLU A 216 -7.93 4.56 -12.04
CA GLU A 216 -8.78 3.97 -13.08
C GLU A 216 -9.14 4.96 -14.19
N ASP A 217 -8.86 6.24 -13.97
CA ASP A 217 -9.13 7.32 -14.89
C ASP A 217 -8.02 7.41 -15.96
N ARG A 218 -8.45 7.65 -17.20
CA ARG A 218 -7.58 7.78 -18.38
C ARG A 218 -7.56 9.20 -18.93
N ASP A 219 -8.32 10.11 -18.32
CA ASP A 219 -8.49 11.52 -18.66
C ASP A 219 -8.53 12.30 -17.34
N LEU A 220 -7.40 12.30 -16.63
CA LEU A 220 -7.30 12.64 -15.20
C LEU A 220 -7.77 14.07 -14.89
N ASP A 221 -7.62 15.01 -15.83
CA ASP A 221 -8.05 16.40 -15.68
C ASP A 221 -9.39 16.70 -16.39
N GLY A 222 -9.97 15.72 -17.08
CA GLY A 222 -11.26 15.79 -17.76
C GLY A 222 -11.26 16.66 -19.03
N ASP A 223 -10.11 16.90 -19.65
CA ASP A 223 -10.00 17.74 -20.86
C ASP A 223 -10.35 17.00 -22.17
N ASN A 224 -10.63 15.69 -22.10
CA ASN A 224 -10.90 14.77 -23.21
C ASN A 224 -9.65 14.38 -24.02
N VAL A 225 -8.45 14.55 -23.46
CA VAL A 225 -7.20 14.03 -23.96
C VAL A 225 -6.77 12.87 -23.06
N LEU A 226 -6.45 11.72 -23.65
CA LEU A 226 -5.98 10.60 -22.86
C LEU A 226 -4.64 10.93 -22.20
N ASN A 227 -4.44 10.53 -20.94
CA ASN A 227 -3.20 10.76 -20.16
C ASN A 227 -1.91 10.33 -20.91
N ILE A 228 -2.00 9.36 -21.83
CA ILE A 228 -0.84 8.91 -22.62
C ILE A 228 -0.47 9.86 -23.78
N ASP A 229 -1.41 10.68 -24.22
CA ASP A 229 -1.28 11.64 -25.32
C ASP A 229 -1.21 13.09 -24.81
N ASP A 230 -1.50 13.33 -23.53
CA ASP A 230 -1.44 14.62 -22.87
C ASP A 230 0.00 14.97 -22.42
N LEU A 231 0.29 16.28 -22.44
CA LEU A 231 1.55 16.87 -22.02
C LEU A 231 1.53 17.30 -20.54
N ASP A 232 0.35 17.39 -19.91
CA ASP A 232 0.15 17.86 -18.53
C ASP A 232 -1.10 17.18 -17.90
N ASN A 233 -0.95 15.91 -17.51
CA ASN A 233 -2.09 15.01 -17.21
C ASN A 233 -2.94 15.45 -16.02
N ASP A 234 -2.39 16.24 -15.10
CA ASP A 234 -3.08 16.69 -13.89
C ASP A 234 -3.37 18.21 -13.91
N ASN A 235 -3.07 18.88 -15.05
CA ASN A 235 -3.34 20.29 -15.30
C ASN A 235 -2.79 21.21 -14.21
N ASP A 236 -1.64 20.84 -13.61
CA ASP A 236 -0.99 21.63 -12.58
C ASP A 236 -0.12 22.77 -13.16
N ASN A 237 -0.05 22.87 -14.49
CA ASN A 237 0.79 23.77 -15.30
C ASN A 237 2.29 23.41 -15.30
N ILE A 238 2.65 22.19 -14.90
CA ILE A 238 3.99 21.61 -14.98
C ILE A 238 3.93 20.41 -15.90
N GLY A 239 4.45 20.58 -17.13
CA GLY A 239 4.40 19.49 -18.10
C GLY A 239 5.03 18.20 -17.59
N ASN A 240 4.45 17.06 -18.00
CA ASN A 240 4.80 15.70 -17.62
C ASN A 240 6.30 15.41 -17.59
N VAL A 241 7.08 15.94 -18.55
CA VAL A 241 8.55 15.76 -18.59
C VAL A 241 9.26 16.48 -17.44
N GLU A 242 8.84 17.71 -17.12
CA GLU A 242 9.42 18.49 -16.03
C GLU A 242 9.06 17.87 -14.68
N GLN A 243 7.79 17.49 -14.50
CA GLN A 243 7.31 16.82 -13.29
C GLN A 243 8.02 15.48 -13.07
N LEU A 244 8.19 14.68 -14.14
CA LEU A 244 8.97 13.44 -14.10
C LEU A 244 10.40 13.66 -13.59
N MET A 245 11.07 14.70 -14.08
CA MET A 245 12.43 15.03 -13.65
C MET A 245 12.49 15.42 -12.17
N GLN A 246 11.49 16.15 -11.67
CA GLN A 246 11.39 16.49 -10.25
C GLN A 246 11.21 15.22 -9.39
N ASN A 247 10.36 14.30 -9.84
CA ASN A 247 10.03 13.07 -9.09
C ASN A 247 11.14 12.01 -9.11
N ILE A 248 12.08 12.07 -10.06
CA ILE A 248 13.22 11.15 -10.10
C ILE A 248 14.11 11.28 -8.86
N ASP A 249 14.29 12.49 -8.33
CA ASP A 249 15.14 12.72 -7.17
C ASP A 249 14.60 12.01 -5.91
N ASP A 250 13.27 11.94 -5.77
CA ASP A 250 12.58 11.25 -4.67
C ASP A 250 12.73 9.73 -4.73
N LEU A 251 13.08 9.17 -5.90
CA LEU A 251 13.29 7.75 -6.10
C LEU A 251 14.72 7.28 -5.82
N LEU A 252 15.72 8.17 -5.91
CA LEU A 252 17.12 7.80 -5.66
C LEU A 252 17.40 7.17 -4.29
N PRO A 253 16.78 7.59 -3.17
CA PRO A 253 16.98 6.91 -1.88
C PRO A 253 16.26 5.56 -1.79
N VAL A 254 15.36 5.23 -2.71
CA VAL A 254 14.50 4.05 -2.62
C VAL A 254 15.28 2.77 -2.84
N TRP A 255 14.94 1.75 -2.05
CA TRP A 255 15.57 0.44 -2.09
C TRP A 255 14.88 -0.54 -3.03
N TYR A 256 15.70 -1.44 -3.57
CA TYR A 256 15.23 -2.57 -4.35
C TYR A 256 14.42 -3.54 -3.49
N ASP A 257 13.31 -4.06 -3.99
CA ASP A 257 12.58 -5.16 -3.35
C ASP A 257 13.36 -6.48 -3.51
N PRO A 258 14.02 -7.02 -2.46
CA PRO A 258 14.85 -8.22 -2.56
C PRO A 258 14.06 -9.49 -2.91
N THR A 259 12.74 -9.45 -2.84
CA THR A 259 11.85 -10.56 -3.20
C THR A 259 11.39 -10.52 -4.66
N ASP A 260 11.70 -9.45 -5.38
CA ASP A 260 11.30 -9.23 -6.78
C ASP A 260 9.78 -9.32 -6.99
N GLY A 261 9.00 -8.66 -6.11
CA GLY A 261 7.55 -8.82 -6.08
C GLY A 261 7.16 -10.26 -5.75
N GLY A 262 7.87 -10.86 -4.80
CA GLY A 262 7.67 -12.23 -4.35
C GLY A 262 6.64 -12.29 -3.23
N PHE A 263 7.02 -12.91 -2.12
CA PHE A 263 6.23 -13.13 -0.89
C PHE A 263 5.06 -12.14 -0.66
N ILE A 264 3.88 -12.47 -1.21
CA ILE A 264 2.61 -11.70 -1.11
C ILE A 264 2.77 -10.21 -1.51
N ASN A 265 3.79 -9.88 -2.32
CA ASN A 265 4.19 -8.53 -2.69
C ASN A 265 4.40 -7.59 -1.48
N ILE A 266 4.79 -8.12 -0.32
CA ILE A 266 4.92 -7.30 0.89
C ILE A 266 5.90 -6.14 0.67
N PRO A 267 7.15 -6.34 0.20
CA PRO A 267 8.06 -5.21 0.08
C PRO A 267 7.61 -4.21 -1.00
N LEU A 268 7.06 -4.66 -2.13
CA LEU A 268 6.41 -3.75 -3.09
C LEU A 268 5.31 -2.88 -2.45
N ARG A 269 4.48 -3.46 -1.58
CA ARG A 269 3.45 -2.74 -0.81
C ARG A 269 4.03 -1.82 0.25
N LEU A 270 5.24 -2.11 0.74
CA LEU A 270 5.98 -1.22 1.63
C LEU A 270 6.63 -0.06 0.87
N GLY A 271 6.58 -0.02 -0.47
CA GLY A 271 7.20 1.04 -1.28
C GLY A 271 8.61 0.72 -1.78
N PHE A 272 9.08 -0.53 -1.64
CA PHE A 272 10.26 -0.97 -2.37
C PHE A 272 9.93 -1.11 -3.87
N ILE A 273 10.95 -1.00 -4.72
CA ILE A 273 10.79 -1.00 -6.18
C ILE A 273 11.59 -2.15 -6.80
N THR A 274 11.03 -2.79 -7.82
CA THR A 274 11.77 -3.71 -8.69
C THR A 274 12.05 -3.05 -10.03
N THR A 275 12.97 -3.61 -10.81
CA THR A 275 13.25 -3.16 -12.18
C THR A 275 11.97 -3.08 -13.01
N ASN A 276 11.14 -4.12 -12.90
CA ASN A 276 9.95 -4.27 -13.71
C ASN A 276 8.80 -3.37 -13.26
N TYR A 277 8.81 -2.95 -12.00
CA TYR A 277 7.79 -2.07 -11.43
C TYR A 277 8.14 -0.59 -11.51
N LEU A 278 9.40 -0.26 -11.83
CA LEU A 278 9.86 1.11 -11.95
C LEU A 278 9.03 1.94 -12.95
N PRO A 279 8.71 1.46 -14.17
CA PRO A 279 7.89 2.24 -15.11
C PRO A 279 6.53 2.61 -14.52
N SER A 280 5.75 1.63 -14.05
CA SER A 280 4.43 1.89 -13.48
C SER A 280 4.49 2.85 -12.30
N ARG A 281 5.51 2.74 -11.45
CA ARG A 281 5.68 3.65 -10.31
C ARG A 281 6.04 5.06 -10.74
N LEU A 282 6.97 5.20 -11.67
CA LEU A 282 7.46 6.49 -12.10
C LEU A 282 6.39 7.26 -12.89
N PHE A 283 5.74 6.63 -13.87
CA PHE A 283 4.71 7.30 -14.69
C PHE A 283 3.45 7.64 -13.89
N ARG A 284 3.14 6.87 -12.85
CA ARG A 284 2.04 7.23 -11.94
C ARG A 284 2.29 8.52 -11.17
N THR A 285 3.54 8.96 -11.03
CA THR A 285 3.87 10.24 -10.35
C THR A 285 3.51 11.48 -11.16
N ILE A 286 3.08 11.28 -12.41
CA ILE A 286 2.69 12.33 -13.35
C ILE A 286 1.28 12.04 -13.90
N GLY A 287 0.41 11.44 -13.08
CA GLY A 287 -0.96 11.09 -13.48
C GLY A 287 -1.12 9.94 -14.51
N LEU A 288 -0.05 9.27 -14.95
CA LEU A 288 -0.14 8.22 -15.97
C LEU A 288 -0.11 6.81 -15.36
N ASP A 289 -1.30 6.23 -15.08
CA ASP A 289 -1.41 4.85 -14.61
C ASP A 289 -1.33 3.82 -15.76
N LEU A 290 -0.20 3.10 -15.84
CA LEU A 290 -0.01 2.11 -16.90
C LEU A 290 -1.02 0.96 -16.85
N VAL A 291 -1.51 0.59 -15.66
CA VAL A 291 -2.42 -0.55 -15.52
C VAL A 291 -3.76 -0.24 -16.18
N SER A 292 -4.34 0.94 -15.93
CA SER A 292 -5.61 1.37 -16.52
C SER A 292 -5.51 1.45 -18.04
N GLU A 293 -4.45 2.09 -18.55
CA GLU A 293 -4.15 2.21 -19.97
C GLU A 293 -4.03 0.84 -20.66
N MET A 294 -3.24 -0.06 -20.08
CA MET A 294 -3.00 -1.39 -20.63
C MET A 294 -4.25 -2.28 -20.55
N LYS A 295 -5.09 -2.12 -19.52
CA LYS A 295 -6.38 -2.85 -19.42
C LYS A 295 -7.35 -2.43 -20.52
N ALA A 296 -7.44 -1.14 -20.78
CA ALA A 296 -8.31 -0.61 -21.83
C ALA A 296 -7.86 -1.09 -23.23
N ASP A 297 -6.56 -1.17 -23.48
CA ASP A 297 -6.00 -1.72 -24.72
C ASP A 297 -6.15 -3.25 -24.80
N PHE A 298 -5.90 -3.97 -23.71
CA PHE A 298 -6.08 -5.43 -23.62
C PHE A 298 -7.51 -5.86 -23.97
N ALA A 299 -8.52 -5.09 -23.56
CA ALA A 299 -9.91 -5.37 -23.92
C ALA A 299 -10.16 -5.40 -25.44
N GLN A 300 -9.31 -4.71 -26.21
CA GLN A 300 -9.38 -4.64 -27.67
C GLN A 300 -8.41 -5.61 -28.34
N ASN A 301 -7.24 -5.86 -27.75
CA ASN A 301 -6.15 -6.64 -28.34
C ASN A 301 -5.61 -7.75 -27.41
N PRO A 302 -6.44 -8.63 -26.84
CA PRO A 302 -6.00 -9.56 -25.79
C PRO A 302 -4.96 -10.57 -26.25
N GLN A 303 -4.92 -10.90 -27.56
CA GLN A 303 -4.02 -11.89 -28.14
C GLN A 303 -2.54 -11.47 -28.17
N ASP A 304 -2.25 -10.17 -28.10
CA ASP A 304 -0.90 -9.63 -28.25
C ASP A 304 -0.18 -9.49 -26.90
N TYR A 305 -0.91 -9.68 -25.79
CA TYR A 305 -0.38 -9.62 -24.44
C TYR A 305 0.14 -10.99 -23.98
N PHE A 306 1.21 -10.96 -23.20
CA PHE A 306 1.82 -12.14 -22.57
C PHE A 306 0.97 -12.70 -21.42
N SER A 307 0.35 -11.82 -20.63
CA SER A 307 -0.57 -12.21 -19.56
C SER A 307 -1.81 -11.33 -19.52
N ALA A 308 -2.86 -11.80 -18.85
CA ALA A 308 -4.13 -11.09 -18.73
C ALA A 308 -4.15 -10.19 -17.47
N PRO A 309 -5.07 -9.20 -17.39
CA PRO A 309 -5.17 -8.27 -16.26
C PRO A 309 -5.38 -8.89 -14.86
N GLU A 310 -5.77 -10.17 -14.78
CA GLU A 310 -5.87 -10.91 -13.52
C GLU A 310 -4.48 -11.25 -12.92
N ASP A 311 -3.42 -11.18 -13.73
CA ASP A 311 -2.06 -11.31 -13.24
C ASP A 311 -1.67 -10.07 -12.41
N ALA A 312 -1.26 -10.28 -11.17
CA ALA A 312 -0.82 -9.22 -10.27
C ALA A 312 0.43 -8.46 -10.77
N LYS A 313 1.13 -9.00 -11.79
CA LYS A 313 2.29 -8.39 -12.46
C LYS A 313 1.98 -7.96 -13.90
N PHE A 314 0.71 -7.83 -14.27
CA PHE A 314 0.28 -7.50 -15.63
C PHE A 314 1.01 -6.29 -16.23
N ASP A 315 1.15 -5.19 -15.48
CA ASP A 315 1.86 -3.96 -15.86
C ASP A 315 3.37 -4.00 -15.63
N GLN A 316 3.90 -5.13 -15.16
CA GLN A 316 5.32 -5.31 -14.86
C GLN A 316 6.01 -6.21 -15.91
N HIS A 317 5.25 -6.96 -16.71
CA HIS A 317 5.83 -7.78 -17.78
C HIS A 317 6.32 -6.88 -18.92
N PRO A 318 7.63 -6.88 -19.25
CA PRO A 318 8.16 -6.10 -20.36
C PRO A 318 7.41 -6.34 -21.68
N GLU A 319 6.95 -7.57 -21.90
CA GLU A 319 6.19 -7.99 -23.08
C GLU A 319 4.83 -7.30 -23.16
N ASN A 320 4.10 -7.20 -22.04
CA ASN A 320 2.81 -6.52 -22.01
C ASN A 320 2.96 -5.00 -22.24
N ILE A 321 3.99 -4.38 -21.65
CA ILE A 321 4.29 -2.96 -21.86
C ILE A 321 4.66 -2.71 -23.33
N GLN A 322 5.49 -3.57 -23.93
CA GLN A 322 5.84 -3.47 -25.35
C GLN A 322 4.63 -3.64 -26.27
N ALA A 323 3.75 -4.61 -25.99
CA ALA A 323 2.52 -4.82 -26.75
C ALA A 323 1.63 -3.57 -26.74
N TRP A 324 1.37 -3.02 -25.55
CA TRP A 324 0.63 -1.77 -25.40
C TRP A 324 1.27 -0.61 -26.16
N LEU A 325 2.57 -0.37 -25.96
CA LEU A 325 3.30 0.70 -26.66
C LEU A 325 3.26 0.56 -28.18
N LYS A 326 3.27 -0.67 -28.69
CA LYS A 326 3.15 -0.96 -30.11
C LYS A 326 1.80 -0.52 -30.65
N HIS A 327 0.70 -0.84 -29.95
CA HIS A 327 -0.65 -0.41 -30.33
C HIS A 327 -0.81 1.13 -30.28
N GLN A 328 -0.12 1.77 -29.33
CA GLN A 328 -0.07 3.23 -29.23
C GLN A 328 0.86 3.90 -30.27
N ASN A 329 1.52 3.13 -31.14
CA ASN A 329 2.55 3.61 -32.08
C ASN A 329 3.71 4.36 -31.39
N LYS A 330 4.01 3.96 -30.14
CA LYS A 330 5.07 4.53 -29.30
C LYS A 330 6.26 3.57 -29.11
N LEU A 331 6.23 2.37 -29.70
CA LEU A 331 7.34 1.41 -29.66
C LEU A 331 8.27 1.56 -30.88
N GLU A 332 9.58 1.70 -30.64
CA GLU A 332 10.61 1.68 -31.66
C GLU A 332 11.50 0.44 -31.56
N GLU A 333 11.66 -0.26 -32.69
CA GLU A 333 12.47 -1.47 -32.82
C GLU A 333 13.35 -1.40 -34.08
N GLY A 334 14.35 -2.29 -34.18
CA GLY A 334 15.14 -2.48 -35.40
C GLY A 334 15.82 -1.20 -35.92
N GLN A 335 15.50 -0.80 -37.15
CA GLN A 335 16.12 0.40 -37.75
C GLN A 335 15.66 1.72 -37.12
N ALA A 336 14.42 1.78 -36.61
CA ALA A 336 13.91 2.99 -35.96
C ALA A 336 14.69 3.25 -34.66
N LEU A 337 14.96 2.18 -33.91
CA LEU A 337 15.77 2.22 -32.70
C LEU A 337 17.17 2.79 -32.95
N ALA A 338 17.85 2.31 -33.99
CA ALA A 338 19.20 2.75 -34.35
C ALA A 338 19.29 4.23 -34.79
N ARG A 339 18.20 4.80 -35.30
CA ARG A 339 18.16 6.19 -35.77
C ARG A 339 17.60 7.16 -34.74
N GLY A 340 16.65 6.71 -33.94
CA GLY A 340 15.96 7.59 -33.00
C GLY A 340 16.86 7.98 -31.83
N ARG A 341 16.63 9.17 -31.31
CA ARG A 341 17.32 9.68 -30.13
C ARG A 341 16.49 9.38 -28.89
N ASN A 342 17.18 9.06 -27.81
CA ASN A 342 16.56 8.96 -26.50
C ASN A 342 15.95 10.31 -26.11
N GLN A 343 14.84 10.27 -25.38
CA GLN A 343 14.14 11.38 -24.77
C GLN A 343 13.89 11.06 -23.30
N ILE A 344 13.71 12.08 -22.48
CA ILE A 344 13.36 11.90 -21.07
C ILE A 344 12.01 11.19 -20.98
N GLY A 345 11.93 10.17 -20.12
CA GLY A 345 10.76 9.29 -20.01
C GLY A 345 10.73 8.13 -21.01
N ASP A 346 11.72 7.97 -21.89
CA ASP A 346 11.77 6.77 -22.72
C ASP A 346 12.02 5.51 -21.86
N ILE A 347 11.23 4.46 -22.09
CA ILE A 347 11.46 3.12 -21.51
C ILE A 347 12.39 2.35 -22.43
N LEU A 348 13.50 1.87 -21.90
CA LEU A 348 14.53 1.12 -22.61
C LEU A 348 14.42 -0.37 -22.27
N PHE A 349 14.26 -1.22 -23.27
CA PHE A 349 14.13 -2.67 -23.11
C PHE A 349 15.42 -3.36 -23.58
N PHE A 350 16.06 -4.13 -22.70
CA PHE A 350 17.33 -4.80 -22.97
C PHE A 350 17.17 -6.28 -23.23
N GLN A 351 18.15 -6.88 -23.92
CA GLN A 351 18.16 -8.29 -24.27
C GLN A 351 18.08 -9.23 -23.06
N SER A 352 18.59 -8.79 -21.90
CA SER A 352 18.48 -9.52 -20.63
C SER A 352 17.06 -9.57 -20.05
N GLY A 353 16.11 -8.83 -20.61
CA GLY A 353 14.78 -8.58 -20.04
C GLY A 353 14.76 -7.40 -19.05
N HIS A 354 15.90 -6.73 -18.83
CA HIS A 354 15.96 -5.54 -17.98
C HIS A 354 15.25 -4.35 -18.61
N MET A 355 14.65 -3.49 -17.78
CA MET A 355 14.05 -2.22 -18.18
C MET A 355 14.72 -1.07 -17.44
N ALA A 356 14.94 0.05 -18.13
CA ALA A 356 15.41 1.30 -17.53
C ALA A 356 14.70 2.49 -18.15
N ILE A 357 14.75 3.65 -17.49
CA ILE A 357 14.05 4.85 -17.96
C ILE A 357 15.06 5.96 -18.17
N VAL A 358 15.00 6.66 -19.29
CA VAL A 358 15.87 7.82 -19.54
C VAL A 358 15.47 8.95 -18.61
N SER A 359 16.37 9.32 -17.70
CA SER A 359 16.14 10.35 -16.68
C SER A 359 16.71 11.72 -17.06
N GLY A 360 17.59 11.78 -18.06
CA GLY A 360 18.23 13.02 -18.47
C GLY A 360 19.41 12.80 -19.41
N PHE A 361 20.27 13.81 -19.50
CA PHE A 361 21.47 13.78 -20.33
C PHE A 361 22.64 14.42 -19.59
N SER A 362 23.84 13.85 -19.73
CA SER A 362 25.06 14.45 -19.23
C SER A 362 25.53 15.60 -20.12
N GLN A 363 26.55 16.34 -19.67
CA GLN A 363 27.09 17.51 -20.37
C GLN A 363 27.62 17.21 -21.79
N ASP A 364 28.06 15.97 -22.03
CA ASP A 364 28.52 15.48 -23.33
C ASP A 364 27.36 15.01 -24.24
N GLY A 365 26.12 15.09 -23.78
CA GLY A 365 24.93 14.63 -24.47
C GLY A 365 24.64 13.13 -24.34
N SER A 366 25.43 12.39 -23.56
CA SER A 366 25.15 10.98 -23.30
C SER A 366 23.87 10.82 -22.46
N SER A 367 23.02 9.85 -22.79
CA SER A 367 21.80 9.59 -22.02
C SER A 367 22.13 9.07 -20.62
N LEU A 368 21.44 9.64 -19.65
CA LEU A 368 21.38 9.18 -18.27
C LEU A 368 20.10 8.36 -18.09
N VAL A 369 20.23 7.23 -17.40
CA VAL A 369 19.14 6.27 -17.20
C VAL A 369 18.97 5.97 -15.73
N LEU A 370 17.73 5.92 -15.27
CA LEU A 370 17.33 5.43 -13.97
C LEU A 370 17.38 3.90 -14.00
N ASP A 371 18.29 3.32 -13.21
CA ASP A 371 18.55 1.89 -13.15
C ASP A 371 18.23 1.35 -11.75
N VAL A 372 17.54 0.21 -11.73
CA VAL A 372 17.12 -0.49 -10.51
C VAL A 372 17.67 -1.90 -10.58
N HIS A 373 18.51 -2.27 -9.61
CA HIS A 373 19.20 -3.55 -9.63
C HIS A 373 19.20 -4.20 -8.25
N LYS A 374 19.03 -5.53 -8.20
CA LYS A 374 18.78 -6.32 -6.98
C LYS A 374 19.73 -6.16 -5.79
N ASN A 375 20.90 -5.57 -6.01
CA ASN A 375 21.98 -5.46 -5.03
C ASN A 375 22.32 -4.00 -4.67
N ARG A 376 21.54 -3.02 -5.14
CA ARG A 376 21.81 -1.60 -4.90
C ARG A 376 20.52 -0.77 -4.90
N PRO A 377 20.51 0.39 -4.23
CA PRO A 377 19.45 1.38 -4.40
C PRO A 377 19.29 1.82 -5.84
N ILE A 378 18.19 2.50 -6.12
CA ILE A 378 17.97 3.17 -7.41
C ILE A 378 19.12 4.15 -7.66
N MET A 379 19.65 4.18 -8.87
CA MET A 379 20.72 5.10 -9.20
C MET A 379 20.68 5.54 -10.66
N ILE A 380 21.18 6.73 -10.91
CA ILE A 380 21.38 7.24 -12.27
C ILE A 380 22.68 6.65 -12.83
N LYS A 381 22.59 6.13 -14.05
CA LYS A 381 23.68 5.49 -14.79
C LYS A 381 23.82 6.09 -16.16
N THR A 382 24.99 5.96 -16.77
CA THR A 382 25.12 6.24 -18.20
C THR A 382 24.51 5.09 -18.99
N PHE A 383 23.88 5.41 -20.12
CA PHE A 383 23.32 4.38 -21.02
C PHE A 383 24.39 3.37 -21.49
N ALA A 384 25.63 3.83 -21.69
CA ALA A 384 26.75 2.97 -22.07
C ALA A 384 27.10 1.93 -20.98
N GLU A 385 27.10 2.32 -19.71
CA GLU A 385 27.28 1.37 -18.59
C GLU A 385 26.20 0.30 -18.59
N LEU A 386 24.95 0.69 -18.87
CA LEU A 386 23.83 -0.24 -18.88
C LEU A 386 23.90 -1.22 -20.07
N LEU A 387 24.23 -0.73 -21.26
CA LEU A 387 24.47 -1.58 -22.45
C LEU A 387 25.57 -2.62 -22.20
N ALA A 388 26.66 -2.23 -21.54
CA ALA A 388 27.75 -3.14 -21.22
C ALA A 388 27.31 -4.28 -20.27
N ARG A 389 26.31 -4.02 -19.41
CA ARG A 389 25.81 -4.97 -18.41
C ARG A 389 24.67 -5.84 -18.93
N GLU A 390 23.68 -5.23 -19.57
CA GLU A 390 22.39 -5.84 -19.93
C GLU A 390 22.34 -6.33 -21.39
N GLY A 391 23.38 -6.02 -22.17
CA GLY A 391 23.46 -6.38 -23.59
C GLY A 391 22.80 -5.33 -24.48
N SER A 392 22.40 -5.78 -25.68
CA SER A 392 21.85 -4.87 -26.69
C SER A 392 20.47 -4.32 -26.29
N LEU A 393 20.22 -3.06 -26.66
CA LEU A 393 18.87 -2.48 -26.62
C LEU A 393 18.02 -3.13 -27.71
N VAL A 394 16.86 -3.68 -27.33
CA VAL A 394 15.97 -4.43 -28.23
C VAL A 394 14.81 -3.57 -28.69
N ALA A 395 14.28 -2.73 -27.80
CA ALA A 395 13.20 -1.81 -28.09
C ALA A 395 13.31 -0.53 -27.24
N ARG A 396 12.63 0.53 -27.68
CA ARG A 396 12.45 1.79 -26.94
C ARG A 396 11.01 2.24 -26.98
N GLY A 397 10.40 2.48 -25.82
CA GLY A 397 9.06 3.02 -25.65
C GLY A 397 9.08 4.53 -25.43
N LYS A 398 8.36 5.29 -26.26
CA LYS A 398 8.27 6.75 -26.20
C LYS A 398 7.04 7.22 -25.43
N MET A 399 7.17 7.28 -24.11
CA MET A 399 6.04 7.57 -23.22
C MET A 399 5.54 9.01 -23.38
N LEU A 400 6.44 9.98 -23.21
CA LEU A 400 6.11 11.40 -23.14
C LEU A 400 6.33 12.14 -24.47
N SER A 401 6.62 11.41 -25.54
CA SER A 401 6.63 12.03 -26.87
C SER A 401 5.18 12.26 -27.32
N PRO A 402 4.84 13.46 -27.84
CA PRO A 402 3.56 13.65 -28.51
C PRO A 402 3.46 12.64 -29.66
N LYS A 403 2.26 12.09 -29.89
CA LYS A 403 1.98 11.27 -31.08
C LYS A 403 2.51 12.01 -32.30
N ALA A 404 3.20 11.30 -33.19
CA ALA A 404 3.65 11.90 -34.44
C ALA A 404 2.41 12.48 -35.15
N LEU A 405 2.28 13.81 -35.18
CA LEU A 405 1.11 14.54 -35.72
C LEU A 405 0.92 14.32 -37.23
N PHE A 406 1.75 13.49 -37.85
CA PHE A 406 1.70 13.17 -39.26
C PHE A 406 1.40 11.69 -39.45
N LYS A 407 0.14 11.38 -39.76
CA LYS A 407 -0.14 10.23 -40.63
C LYS A 407 0.63 10.50 -41.92
N ASN A 408 1.64 9.68 -42.21
CA ASN A 408 2.16 9.58 -43.57
C ASN A 408 0.99 9.10 -44.43
N ASN A 409 0.30 10.05 -45.06
CA ASN A 409 -0.71 9.78 -46.09
C ASN A 409 -0.05 9.12 -47.30
#